data_AF-A0A3A0CTA5-F1
#
_entry.id   AF-A0A3A0CTA5-F1
#
_cell.length_a   1.000
_cell.length_b   1.000
_cell.length_c   1.000
_cell.angle_alpha   90.00
_cell.angle_beta   90.00
_cell.angle_gamma   90.00
#
_symmetry.space_group_name_H-M   'P 1'
#
loop_
_entity.id
_entity.type
_entity.pdbx_description
1 polymer ?
#
loop_
_entity_poly.entity_id
_entity_poly.type
_entity_poly.pdbx_seq_one_letter_code
_entity_poly.pdbx_strand_id
1 'polypeptide(L)'
;MNSEPNHRQARSESAPRANPNVPRIELEPSTALPPPEKYVAAPQPGDDAAASHAYALPGRPLHLCPSCDYNLTGLTARRCPECGQPFTPHEARMRGFETSEPMKELARRLTWGKTVVITSWTLIVIAFYCSNSFRITLSPFSVSVLTWTSLTSTGFFMLTLTISMLIIATIIRAFFEISWTYVLLTIGVTLSIIATLFIL
;
A
#
# COMPACT_ATOMS: atom_id res chain seq x y z
N MET A 1 18.88 -30.26 -35.83
CA MET A 1 19.43 -28.99 -35.30
C MET A 1 19.02 -27.87 -36.25
N ASN A 2 17.81 -27.33 -36.09
CA ASN A 2 17.38 -26.14 -36.83
C ASN A 2 16.85 -25.13 -35.81
N SER A 3 17.51 -23.99 -35.78
CA SER A 3 17.30 -22.85 -34.89
C SER A 3 16.25 -21.92 -35.47
N GLU A 4 15.08 -21.83 -34.82
CA GLU A 4 14.08 -20.79 -35.09
C GLU A 4 14.43 -19.50 -34.32
N PRO A 5 14.45 -18.33 -34.99
CA PRO A 5 14.62 -17.05 -34.32
C PRO A 5 13.27 -16.55 -33.78
N ASN A 6 13.22 -16.39 -32.45
CA ASN A 6 12.09 -15.89 -31.70
C ASN A 6 11.92 -14.37 -31.92
N HIS A 7 11.03 -13.99 -32.86
CA HIS A 7 10.58 -12.62 -33.07
C HIS A 7 9.71 -12.14 -31.89
N ARG A 8 10.34 -11.67 -30.81
CA ARG A 8 9.67 -10.82 -29.81
C ARG A 8 9.46 -9.43 -30.40
N GLN A 9 8.32 -9.24 -31.05
CA GLN A 9 7.79 -7.91 -31.37
C GLN A 9 7.55 -7.13 -30.08
N ALA A 10 8.27 -6.02 -29.94
CA ALA A 10 8.04 -5.00 -28.93
C ALA A 10 6.61 -4.43 -29.11
N ARG A 11 5.69 -4.81 -28.24
CA ARG A 11 4.43 -4.08 -28.06
C ARG A 11 4.77 -2.71 -27.49
N SER A 12 4.73 -1.70 -28.34
CA SER A 12 4.65 -0.31 -27.93
C SER A 12 3.35 -0.11 -27.16
N GLU A 13 3.42 -0.13 -25.82
CA GLU A 13 2.35 0.35 -24.96
C GLU A 13 2.17 1.86 -25.22
N SER A 14 1.26 2.18 -26.13
CA SER A 14 0.76 3.53 -26.33
C SER A 14 0.08 3.98 -25.04
N ALA A 15 0.70 4.95 -24.36
CA ALA A 15 0.17 5.58 -23.16
C ALA A 15 -1.30 6.02 -23.36
N PRO A 16 -2.18 5.78 -22.39
CA PRO A 16 -3.58 6.21 -22.48
C PRO A 16 -3.63 7.74 -22.57
N ARG A 17 -4.11 8.26 -23.71
CA ARG A 17 -4.42 9.68 -23.89
C ARG A 17 -5.50 10.04 -22.88
N ALA A 18 -5.17 10.95 -21.96
CA ALA A 18 -6.12 11.57 -21.04
C ALA A 18 -7.28 12.18 -21.85
N ASN A 19 -8.51 11.76 -21.56
CA ASN A 19 -9.71 12.27 -22.18
C ASN A 19 -9.98 13.69 -21.62
N PRO A 20 -9.91 14.76 -22.43
CA PRO A 20 -10.06 16.14 -21.97
C PRO A 20 -11.50 16.53 -21.58
N ASN A 21 -12.49 15.62 -21.74
CA ASN A 21 -13.90 15.90 -21.48
C ASN A 21 -14.43 15.34 -20.14
N VAL A 22 -13.57 15.08 -19.15
CA VAL A 22 -14.06 14.73 -17.80
C VAL A 22 -14.46 16.05 -17.10
N PRO A 23 -15.75 16.27 -16.81
CA PRO A 23 -16.19 17.47 -16.10
C PRO A 23 -15.50 17.54 -14.74
N ARG A 24 -14.90 18.70 -14.45
CA ARG A 24 -14.29 19.02 -13.17
C ARG A 24 -15.40 18.97 -12.11
N ILE A 25 -15.40 17.94 -11.28
CA ILE A 25 -16.29 17.87 -10.12
C ILE A 25 -15.76 18.92 -9.13
N GLU A 26 -16.36 20.10 -9.14
CA GLU A 26 -16.23 21.07 -8.06
C GLU A 26 -16.81 20.43 -6.80
N LEU A 27 -15.91 19.96 -5.93
CA LEU A 27 -16.29 19.56 -4.58
C LEU A 27 -16.73 20.82 -3.85
N GLU A 28 -18.05 21.03 -3.78
CA GLU A 28 -18.61 22.00 -2.85
C GLU A 28 -18.15 21.64 -1.42
N PRO A 29 -17.72 22.63 -0.62
CA PRO A 29 -17.35 22.40 0.76
C PRO A 29 -18.60 21.98 1.52
N SER A 30 -18.70 20.69 1.83
CA SER A 30 -19.75 20.10 2.68
C SER A 30 -19.66 20.72 4.07
N THR A 31 -20.38 21.83 4.21
CA THR A 31 -20.50 22.60 5.44
C THR A 31 -21.84 22.20 6.06
N ALA A 32 -21.78 21.78 7.31
CA ALA A 32 -22.89 21.32 8.17
C ALA A 32 -23.35 19.88 7.95
N LEU A 33 -22.87 19.00 8.84
CA LEU A 33 -23.60 17.80 9.24
C LEU A 33 -25.01 18.22 9.68
N PRO A 34 -26.08 17.65 9.11
CA PRO A 34 -27.43 17.90 9.61
C PRO A 34 -27.53 17.47 11.08
N PRO A 35 -28.32 18.18 11.90
CA PRO A 35 -28.59 17.78 13.27
C PRO A 35 -29.13 16.34 13.31
N PRO A 36 -28.87 15.57 14.39
CA PRO A 36 -29.38 14.20 14.57
C PRO A 36 -30.89 14.22 14.82
N GLU A 37 -31.65 14.62 13.80
CA GLU A 37 -33.10 14.68 13.82
C GLU A 37 -33.62 13.27 13.54
N LYS A 38 -34.01 12.58 14.61
CA LYS A 38 -34.68 11.27 14.62
C LYS A 38 -33.96 10.22 13.75
N TYR A 39 -33.19 9.37 14.41
CA TYR A 39 -33.10 7.97 14.02
C TYR A 39 -34.53 7.41 13.93
N VAL A 40 -35.11 7.49 12.74
CA VAL A 40 -36.26 6.68 12.36
C VAL A 40 -35.82 5.26 12.66
N ALA A 41 -36.54 4.61 13.58
CA ALA A 41 -36.23 3.25 14.02
C ALA A 41 -35.92 2.40 12.78
N ALA A 42 -34.80 1.67 12.84
CA ALA A 42 -34.42 0.75 11.78
C ALA A 42 -35.66 -0.05 11.34
N PRO A 43 -35.97 -0.12 10.03
CA PRO A 43 -37.15 -0.82 9.54
C PRO A 43 -37.24 -2.21 10.19
N GLN A 44 -38.34 -2.48 10.88
CA GLN A 44 -38.57 -3.76 11.52
C GLN A 44 -38.55 -4.86 10.43
N PRO A 45 -37.77 -5.94 10.59
CA PRO A 45 -37.53 -6.95 9.56
C PRO A 45 -38.73 -7.89 9.28
N GLY A 46 -39.97 -7.40 9.45
CA GLY A 46 -41.19 -8.22 9.43
C GLY A 46 -41.94 -8.24 8.09
N ASP A 47 -42.10 -7.10 7.41
CA ASP A 47 -43.17 -6.97 6.40
C ASP A 47 -42.67 -6.75 4.95
N ASP A 48 -41.37 -6.52 4.74
CA ASP A 48 -40.77 -6.32 3.41
C ASP A 48 -40.22 -7.61 2.77
N ALA A 49 -40.36 -8.76 3.43
CA ALA A 49 -39.86 -10.04 2.92
C ALA A 49 -40.46 -10.41 1.55
N ALA A 50 -41.69 -9.96 1.26
CA ALA A 50 -42.38 -10.20 0.00
C ALA A 50 -41.96 -9.25 -1.15
N ALA A 51 -41.34 -8.10 -0.86
CA ALA A 51 -40.84 -7.17 -1.90
C ALA A 51 -39.39 -7.47 -2.33
N SER A 52 -38.75 -8.47 -1.71
CA SER A 52 -37.37 -8.89 -2.01
C SER A 52 -37.23 -9.68 -3.33
N HIS A 53 -38.34 -9.95 -4.02
CA HIS A 53 -38.37 -10.70 -5.26
C HIS A 53 -38.05 -9.82 -6.48
N ALA A 54 -37.00 -10.23 -7.22
CA ALA A 54 -36.68 -9.83 -8.59
C ALA A 54 -35.80 -8.59 -8.83
N TYR A 55 -35.04 -8.10 -7.85
CA TYR A 55 -33.89 -7.25 -8.20
C TYR A 55 -32.76 -8.12 -8.77
N ALA A 56 -32.61 -8.07 -10.09
CA ALA A 56 -31.47 -8.62 -10.80
C ALA A 56 -30.16 -8.14 -10.17
N LEU A 57 -29.17 -9.03 -10.08
CA LEU A 57 -27.84 -8.64 -9.62
C LEU A 57 -27.26 -7.62 -10.60
N PRO A 58 -26.76 -6.46 -10.13
CA PRO A 58 -26.18 -5.46 -11.01
C PRO A 58 -25.00 -6.05 -11.78
N GLY A 59 -24.81 -5.58 -13.02
CA GLY A 59 -23.73 -6.03 -13.90
C GLY A 59 -22.32 -5.76 -13.36
N ARG A 60 -22.18 -4.90 -12.35
CA ARG A 60 -20.94 -4.55 -11.65
C ARG A 60 -21.27 -4.13 -10.22
N PRO A 61 -20.40 -4.40 -9.22
CA PRO A 61 -19.14 -5.15 -9.27
C PRO A 61 -19.32 -6.66 -9.53
N LEU A 62 -18.22 -7.42 -9.70
CA LEU A 62 -18.25 -8.87 -9.91
C LEU A 62 -18.90 -9.58 -8.70
N HIS A 63 -19.83 -10.50 -8.97
CA HIS A 63 -20.46 -11.34 -7.95
C HIS A 63 -20.13 -12.82 -8.23
N LEU A 64 -19.58 -13.53 -7.25
CA LEU A 64 -19.19 -14.93 -7.38
C LEU A 64 -19.93 -15.81 -6.37
N CYS A 65 -20.30 -17.03 -6.77
CA CYS A 65 -20.93 -17.98 -5.85
C CYS A 65 -19.98 -18.36 -4.71
N PRO A 66 -20.38 -18.30 -3.43
CA PRO A 66 -19.51 -18.65 -2.31
C PRO A 66 -19.08 -20.13 -2.29
N SER A 67 -19.83 -21.02 -2.96
CA SER A 67 -19.55 -22.46 -2.96
C SER A 67 -18.71 -22.95 -4.15
N CYS A 68 -18.92 -22.39 -5.35
CA CYS A 68 -18.30 -22.88 -6.59
C CYS A 68 -17.60 -21.79 -7.42
N ASP A 69 -17.57 -20.55 -6.94
CA ASP A 69 -16.98 -19.38 -7.61
C ASP A 69 -17.56 -19.08 -9.02
N TYR A 70 -18.75 -19.60 -9.36
CA TYR A 70 -19.45 -19.26 -10.61
C TYR A 70 -19.84 -17.77 -10.64
N ASN A 71 -19.79 -17.16 -11.82
CA ASN A 71 -20.13 -15.75 -12.02
C ASN A 71 -21.65 -15.53 -11.97
N LEU A 72 -22.13 -14.88 -10.91
CA LEU A 72 -23.55 -14.60 -10.66
C LEU A 72 -23.98 -13.21 -11.17
N THR A 73 -23.10 -12.50 -11.86
CA THR A 73 -23.32 -11.11 -12.29
C THR A 73 -24.41 -11.07 -13.38
N GLY A 74 -25.45 -10.26 -13.19
CA GLY A 74 -26.60 -10.20 -14.11
C GLY A 74 -27.65 -11.29 -13.91
N LEU A 75 -27.48 -12.19 -12.94
CA LEU A 75 -28.46 -13.24 -12.65
C LEU A 75 -29.70 -12.66 -11.94
N THR A 76 -30.89 -13.07 -12.36
CA THR A 76 -32.16 -12.65 -11.75
C THR A 76 -32.59 -13.55 -10.58
N ALA A 77 -32.11 -14.80 -10.57
CA ALA A 77 -32.41 -15.78 -9.53
C ALA A 77 -31.41 -15.74 -8.36
N ARG A 78 -31.89 -15.96 -7.13
CA ARG A 78 -31.08 -16.08 -5.89
C ARG A 78 -30.51 -17.48 -5.65
N ARG A 79 -30.36 -18.28 -6.71
CA ARG A 79 -29.80 -19.63 -6.67
C ARG A 79 -28.73 -19.77 -7.74
N CYS A 80 -27.61 -20.39 -7.41
CA CYS A 80 -26.55 -20.62 -8.37
C CYS A 80 -26.99 -21.69 -9.39
N PRO A 81 -26.82 -21.48 -10.70
CA PRO A 81 -27.20 -22.45 -11.72
C PRO A 81 -26.32 -23.70 -11.73
N GLU A 82 -25.07 -23.59 -11.27
CA GLU A 82 -24.12 -24.72 -11.25
C GLU A 82 -24.35 -25.63 -10.04
N CYS A 83 -24.45 -25.08 -8.82
CA CYS A 83 -24.53 -25.87 -7.59
C CYS A 83 -25.91 -25.89 -6.91
N GLY A 84 -26.87 -25.08 -7.37
CA GLY A 84 -28.22 -24.99 -6.81
C GLY A 84 -28.33 -24.33 -5.43
N GLN A 85 -27.20 -23.99 -4.79
CA GLN A 85 -27.17 -23.35 -3.48
C GLN A 85 -27.84 -21.97 -3.53
N PRO A 86 -28.71 -21.65 -2.56
CA PRO A 86 -29.18 -20.29 -2.38
C PRO A 86 -28.01 -19.42 -1.91
N PHE A 87 -27.99 -18.15 -2.33
CA PHE A 87 -26.95 -17.21 -1.91
C PHE A 87 -27.55 -15.84 -1.63
N THR A 88 -26.91 -15.09 -0.73
CA THR A 88 -27.25 -13.68 -0.55
C THR A 88 -26.40 -12.80 -1.48
N PRO A 89 -26.94 -11.70 -2.05
CA PRO A 89 -26.15 -10.78 -2.88
C PRO A 89 -24.92 -10.22 -2.15
N HIS A 90 -25.00 -10.08 -0.83
CA HIS A 90 -23.88 -9.64 0.00
C HIS A 90 -22.76 -10.68 0.02
N GLU A 91 -23.06 -11.95 0.27
CA GLU A 91 -22.08 -13.05 0.20
C GLU A 91 -21.44 -13.13 -1.18
N ALA A 92 -22.25 -13.09 -2.23
CA ALA A 92 -21.74 -13.17 -3.60
C ALA A 92 -20.83 -12.00 -3.97
N ARG A 93 -21.14 -10.80 -3.44
CA ARG A 93 -20.30 -9.60 -3.59
C ARG A 93 -18.99 -9.74 -2.84
N MET A 94 -19.04 -10.18 -1.58
CA MET A 94 -17.84 -10.37 -0.76
C MET A 94 -16.89 -11.37 -1.41
N ARG A 95 -17.43 -12.48 -1.93
CA ARG A 95 -16.64 -13.46 -2.66
C ARG A 95 -16.00 -12.87 -3.92
N GLY A 96 -16.78 -12.12 -4.70
CA GLY A 96 -16.27 -11.40 -5.87
C GLY A 96 -15.14 -10.43 -5.55
N PHE A 97 -15.20 -9.74 -4.41
CA PHE A 97 -14.12 -8.88 -3.94
C PHE A 97 -12.86 -9.66 -3.57
N GLU A 98 -12.99 -10.76 -2.82
CA GLU A 98 -11.87 -11.63 -2.43
C GLU A 98 -11.12 -12.19 -3.65
N THR A 99 -11.85 -12.59 -4.68
CA THR A 99 -11.24 -13.21 -5.88
C THR A 99 -10.76 -12.18 -6.89
N SER A 100 -11.16 -10.91 -6.76
CA SER A 100 -10.78 -9.87 -7.73
C SER A 100 -9.27 -9.65 -7.75
N GLU A 101 -8.65 -9.90 -8.91
CA GLU A 101 -7.25 -9.56 -9.21
C GLU A 101 -6.84 -8.13 -8.81
N PRO A 102 -7.67 -7.07 -8.98
CA PRO A 102 -7.28 -5.74 -8.51
C PRO A 102 -7.03 -5.67 -6.99
N MET A 103 -7.75 -6.45 -6.18
CA MET A 103 -7.54 -6.48 -4.74
C MET A 103 -6.23 -7.19 -4.38
N LYS A 104 -5.89 -8.28 -5.09
CA LYS A 104 -4.60 -8.96 -4.93
C LYS A 104 -3.43 -8.06 -5.34
N GLU A 105 -3.59 -7.30 -6.43
CA GLU A 105 -2.58 -6.35 -6.88
C GLU A 105 -2.41 -5.18 -5.90
N LEU A 106 -3.52 -4.65 -5.35
CA LEU A 106 -3.46 -3.63 -4.30
C LEU A 106 -2.78 -4.17 -3.03
N ALA A 107 -3.13 -5.39 -2.62
CA ALA A 107 -2.50 -6.06 -1.48
C ALA A 107 -1.00 -6.27 -1.72
N ARG A 108 -0.60 -6.67 -2.93
CA ARG A 108 0.82 -6.81 -3.32
C ARG A 108 1.57 -5.48 -3.26
N ARG A 109 0.95 -4.38 -3.70
CA ARG A 109 1.53 -3.02 -3.61
C ARG A 109 1.67 -2.56 -2.16
N LEU A 110 0.68 -2.86 -1.32
CA LEU A 110 0.71 -2.55 0.12
C LEU A 110 1.78 -3.35 0.87
N THR A 111 1.94 -4.65 0.58
CA THR A 111 2.97 -5.49 1.22
C THR A 111 4.37 -5.08 0.77
N TRP A 112 4.56 -4.75 -0.51
CA TRP A 112 5.84 -4.21 -1.00
C TRP A 112 6.23 -2.91 -0.31
N GLY A 113 5.28 -1.99 -0.09
CA GLY A 113 5.52 -0.76 0.66
C GLY A 113 6.05 -1.02 2.07
N LYS A 114 5.43 -1.96 2.79
CA LYS A 114 5.85 -2.33 4.16
C LYS A 114 7.25 -2.93 4.20
N THR A 115 7.56 -3.86 3.29
CA THR A 115 8.88 -4.51 3.27
C THR A 115 10.00 -3.52 2.97
N VAL A 116 9.78 -2.57 2.06
CA VAL A 116 10.77 -1.52 1.74
C VAL A 116 11.00 -0.58 2.93
N VAL A 117 9.93 -0.21 3.66
CA VAL A 117 10.07 0.62 4.88
C VAL A 117 10.88 -0.11 5.95
N ILE A 118 10.56 -1.39 6.21
CA ILE A 118 11.27 -2.20 7.21
C ILE A 118 12.74 -2.35 6.84
N THR A 119 13.04 -2.70 5.58
CA THR A 119 14.43 -2.89 5.09
C THR A 119 15.26 -1.62 5.15
N SER A 120 14.66 -0.45 4.88
CA SER A 120 15.35 0.85 5.02
C SER A 120 15.70 1.13 6.49
N TRP A 121 14.77 0.92 7.42
CA TRP A 121 15.03 1.10 8.85
C TRP A 121 16.11 0.16 9.39
N THR A 122 16.11 -1.12 8.99
CA THR A 122 17.16 -2.05 9.41
C THR A 122 18.53 -1.63 8.89
N LEU A 123 18.65 -1.15 7.66
CA LEU A 123 19.93 -0.64 7.13
C LEU A 123 20.44 0.56 7.93
N ILE A 124 19.57 1.50 8.31
CA ILE A 124 19.95 2.67 9.12
C ILE A 124 20.47 2.23 10.50
N VAL A 125 19.77 1.30 11.16
CA VAL A 125 20.19 0.78 12.48
C VAL A 125 21.52 0.03 12.39
N ILE A 126 21.70 -0.80 11.36
CA ILE A 126 22.95 -1.53 11.12
C ILE A 126 24.11 -0.55 10.87
N ALA A 127 23.91 0.47 10.04
CA ALA A 127 24.94 1.47 9.75
C ALA A 127 25.36 2.24 11.02
N PHE A 128 24.40 2.60 11.87
CA PHE A 128 24.67 3.25 13.15
C PHE A 128 25.45 2.34 14.10
N TYR A 129 25.05 1.07 14.22
CA TYR A 129 25.72 0.09 15.05
C TYR A 129 27.16 -0.17 14.57
N CYS A 130 27.36 -0.44 13.28
CA CYS A 130 28.68 -0.68 12.69
C CYS A 130 29.63 0.52 12.90
N SER A 131 29.14 1.74 12.68
CA SER A 131 29.94 2.96 12.87
C SER A 131 30.40 3.13 14.33
N ASN A 132 29.53 2.78 15.28
CA ASN A 132 29.84 2.89 16.70
C ASN A 132 30.76 1.76 17.17
N SER A 133 30.51 0.52 16.74
CA SER A 133 31.33 -0.65 17.10
C SER A 133 32.75 -0.59 16.53
N PHE A 134 32.93 -0.17 15.28
CA PHE A 134 34.24 -0.11 14.62
C PHE A 134 35.22 0.83 15.37
N ARG A 135 34.71 1.97 15.85
CA ARG A 135 35.49 2.93 16.65
C ARG A 135 35.96 2.32 17.97
N ILE A 136 35.10 1.57 18.65
CA ILE A 136 35.44 0.89 19.91
C ILE A 136 36.57 -0.11 19.67
N THR A 137 36.55 -0.85 18.55
CA THR A 137 37.59 -1.83 18.23
C THR A 137 38.94 -1.19 17.89
N LEU A 138 38.95 -0.01 17.25
CA LEU A 138 40.18 0.67 16.84
C LEU A 138 40.84 1.51 17.93
N SER A 139 40.15 1.83 19.04
CA SER A 139 40.73 2.59 20.16
C SER A 139 40.88 1.73 21.44
N PRO A 140 41.80 0.76 21.47
CA PRO A 140 41.96 -0.14 22.62
C PRO A 140 42.46 0.57 23.90
N PHE A 141 42.91 1.83 23.83
CA PHE A 141 43.63 2.50 24.92
C PHE A 141 42.80 3.48 25.77
N SER A 142 41.49 3.64 25.52
CA SER A 142 40.65 4.62 26.23
C SER A 142 39.32 4.05 26.73
N VAL A 143 39.37 2.85 27.30
CA VAL A 143 38.22 2.18 27.92
C VAL A 143 38.00 2.69 29.34
N SER A 144 37.37 3.87 29.46
CA SER A 144 36.60 4.20 30.66
C SER A 144 35.17 3.71 30.43
N VAL A 145 34.72 2.72 31.20
CA VAL A 145 33.38 2.08 31.11
C VAL A 145 32.22 3.09 31.17
N LEU A 146 32.46 4.33 31.63
CA LEU A 146 31.49 5.43 31.62
C LEU A 146 31.24 6.09 30.25
N THR A 147 32.05 5.86 29.20
CA THR A 147 31.83 6.49 27.89
C THR A 147 30.80 5.79 27.00
N TRP A 148 30.27 4.62 27.42
CA TRP A 148 29.25 3.89 26.66
C TRP A 148 27.93 4.66 26.48
N THR A 149 27.67 5.67 27.31
CA THR A 149 26.50 6.55 27.22
C THR A 149 26.80 7.91 26.58
N SER A 150 28.08 8.21 26.31
CA SER A 150 28.48 9.47 25.68
C SER A 150 28.29 9.33 24.18
N LEU A 151 27.26 9.96 23.64
CA LEU A 151 27.11 10.12 22.19
C LEU A 151 28.36 10.83 21.68
N THR A 152 29.25 10.10 21.01
CA THR A 152 30.47 10.70 20.44
C THR A 152 30.08 11.85 19.51
N SER A 153 30.92 12.89 19.41
CA SER A 153 30.64 14.05 18.53
C SER A 153 30.32 13.62 17.09
N THR A 154 30.96 12.55 16.62
CA THR A 154 30.68 11.90 15.33
C THR A 154 29.30 11.25 15.29
N GLY A 155 28.90 10.53 16.34
CA GLY A 155 27.57 9.95 16.46
C GLY A 155 26.46 11.00 16.48
N PHE A 156 26.69 12.12 17.18
CA PHE A 156 25.79 13.28 17.15
C PHE A 156 25.67 13.87 15.73
N PHE A 157 26.79 14.00 15.01
CA PHE A 157 26.80 14.53 13.64
C PHE A 157 26.06 13.63 12.64
N MET A 158 26.21 12.31 12.77
CA MET A 158 25.45 11.35 11.95
C MET A 158 23.95 11.42 12.23
N LEU A 159 23.57 11.58 13.51
CA LEU A 159 22.17 11.68 13.91
C LEU A 159 21.54 12.98 13.39
N THR A 160 22.24 14.12 13.51
CA THR A 160 21.74 15.40 12.97
C THR A 160 21.62 15.38 11.45
N LEU A 161 22.59 14.81 10.72
CA LEU A 161 22.49 14.61 9.27
C LEU A 161 21.30 13.73 8.89
N THR A 162 21.08 12.64 9.64
CA THR A 162 19.95 11.73 9.39
C THR A 162 18.62 12.44 9.59
N ILE A 163 18.46 13.19 10.68
CA ILE A 163 17.23 13.97 10.94
C ILE A 163 17.04 15.05 9.84
N SER A 164 18.10 15.76 9.47
CA SER A 164 18.02 16.79 8.42
C SER A 164 17.59 16.20 7.07
N MET A 165 18.19 15.08 6.66
CA MET A 165 17.81 14.36 5.44
C MET A 165 16.36 13.86 5.49
N LEU A 166 15.88 13.37 6.63
CA LEU A 166 14.48 12.97 6.81
C LEU A 166 13.51 14.16 6.67
N ILE A 167 13.87 15.34 7.18
CA ILE A 167 13.07 16.56 7.02
C ILE A 167 13.04 17.02 5.55
N ILE A 168 14.19 17.02 4.86
CA ILE A 168 14.24 17.40 3.45
C ILE A 168 13.41 16.42 2.61
N ALA A 169 13.51 15.13 2.91
CA ALA A 169 12.75 14.07 2.29
C ALA A 169 11.22 14.20 2.46
N THR A 170 10.75 14.55 3.67
CA THR A 170 9.31 14.80 3.90
C THR A 170 8.81 16.01 3.12
N ILE A 171 9.64 17.06 3.01
CA ILE A 171 9.33 18.24 2.19
C ILE A 171 9.27 17.86 0.71
N ILE A 172 10.28 17.20 0.15
CA ILE A 172 10.30 16.76 -1.26
C ILE A 172 9.06 15.91 -1.56
N ARG A 173 8.72 14.98 -0.68
CA ARG A 173 7.50 14.18 -0.83
C ARG A 173 6.24 15.04 -0.91
N ALA A 174 6.11 16.04 -0.03
CA ALA A 174 4.94 16.92 -0.01
C ALA A 174 4.78 17.70 -1.31
N PHE A 175 5.88 18.02 -2.00
CA PHE A 175 5.87 18.75 -3.26
C PHE A 175 5.71 17.87 -4.51
N PHE A 176 6.28 16.66 -4.52
CA PHE A 176 6.42 15.86 -5.75
C PHE A 176 5.55 14.60 -5.82
N GLU A 177 4.70 14.34 -4.83
CA GLU A 177 3.87 13.11 -4.73
C GLU A 177 4.68 11.80 -4.85
N ILE A 178 5.98 11.86 -4.57
CA ILE A 178 6.88 10.70 -4.66
C ILE A 178 6.52 9.68 -3.59
N SER A 179 6.57 8.40 -3.96
CA SER A 179 6.31 7.30 -3.02
C SER A 179 7.39 7.20 -1.94
N TRP A 180 6.97 6.98 -0.68
CA TRP A 180 7.84 6.89 0.50
C TRP A 180 8.99 5.88 0.33
N THR A 181 8.76 4.84 -0.45
CA THR A 181 9.72 3.76 -0.72
C THR A 181 11.00 4.28 -1.39
N TYR A 182 10.89 5.12 -2.42
CA TYR A 182 12.07 5.69 -3.10
C TYR A 182 12.81 6.68 -2.21
N VAL A 183 12.07 7.48 -1.44
CA VAL A 183 12.63 8.48 -0.54
C VAL A 183 13.45 7.82 0.57
N LEU A 184 12.91 6.78 1.22
CA LEU A 184 13.62 6.05 2.28
C LEU A 184 14.82 5.25 1.76
N LEU A 185 14.70 4.67 0.56
CA LEU A 185 15.79 3.92 -0.06
C LEU A 185 16.97 4.84 -0.42
N THR A 186 16.69 6.01 -1.01
CA THR A 186 17.73 6.98 -1.37
C THR A 186 18.47 7.51 -0.13
N ILE A 187 17.75 7.88 0.93
CA ILE A 187 18.35 8.31 2.20
C ILE A 187 19.23 7.19 2.78
N GLY A 188 18.70 5.96 2.89
CA GLY A 188 19.45 4.83 3.43
C GLY A 188 20.76 4.56 2.67
N VAL A 189 20.72 4.57 1.34
CA VAL A 189 21.92 4.40 0.48
C VAL A 189 22.91 5.55 0.70
N THR A 190 22.43 6.81 0.71
CA THR A 190 23.33 7.96 0.92
C THR A 190 24.02 7.93 2.29
N LEU A 191 23.29 7.59 3.37
CA LEU A 191 23.86 7.47 4.70
C LEU A 191 24.87 6.32 4.79
N SER A 192 24.59 5.19 4.14
CA SER A 192 25.50 4.05 4.11
C SER A 192 26.81 4.37 3.38
N ILE A 193 26.75 5.17 2.31
CA ILE A 193 27.95 5.65 1.59
C ILE A 193 28.76 6.60 2.49
N ILE A 194 28.11 7.58 3.11
CA ILE A 194 28.77 8.55 4.01
C ILE A 194 29.43 7.82 5.18
N ALA A 195 28.74 6.86 5.82
CA ALA A 195 29.31 6.06 6.89
C ALA A 195 30.55 5.29 6.43
N THR A 196 30.51 4.69 5.24
CA THR A 196 31.65 3.96 4.66
C THR A 196 32.86 4.89 4.42
N LEU A 197 32.62 6.11 3.93
CA LEU A 197 33.67 7.11 3.70
C LEU A 197 34.32 7.61 5.00
N PHE A 198 33.63 7.55 6.14
CA PHE A 198 34.18 7.91 7.45
C PHE A 198 34.98 6.78 8.10
N ILE A 199 34.82 5.55 7.61
CA ILE A 199 35.53 4.35 8.08
C ILE A 199 36.88 4.20 7.38
N LEU A 200 36.94 4.53 6.09
CA LEU A 200 38.15 4.56 5.26
C LEU A 200 39.05 5.74 5.64
#